data_AF-C6V4S3-F1
#
_entry.id   AF-C6V4S3-F1
#
_cell.length_a   1.000
_cell.length_b   1.000
_cell.length_c   1.000
_cell.angle_alpha   90.00
_cell.angle_beta   90.00
_cell.angle_gamma   90.00
#
_symmetry.space_group_name_H-M   'P 1'
#
loop_
_entity.id
_entity.type
_entity.pdbx_description
1 polymer ?
#
loop_
_entity_poly.entity_id
_entity_poly.type
_entity_poly.pdbx_seq_one_letter_code
_entity_poly.pdbx_strand_id
1 'polypeptide(L)'
;MYTHHGHTVKSLSSSIYVLTKMLESPIVEIGKWVMEGYIFIGLFFVVACFISCVMLILPVFIAPSSHERHKGDSYECGFDKLSSTGERFNVRFYLVGILFIVFDLEIIFLFPWAVSARELGPAAFVSVLIFLVILTVGFVYEFVSGALDWR
;
A
#
# COMPACT_ATOMS: atom_id res chain seq x y z
N MET A 1 -50.72 -7.79 -46.46
CA MET A 1 -49.59 -8.73 -46.28
C MET A 1 -48.35 -7.90 -45.92
N TYR A 2 -47.82 -8.06 -44.69
CA TYR A 2 -46.54 -7.53 -44.16
C TYR A 2 -46.38 -6.02 -43.84
N THR A 3 -47.13 -5.49 -42.86
CA THR A 3 -46.77 -4.23 -42.17
C THR A 3 -46.00 -4.45 -40.85
N HIS A 4 -45.55 -5.67 -40.56
CA HIS A 4 -44.96 -6.03 -39.26
C HIS A 4 -43.45 -5.77 -39.09
N HIS A 5 -42.73 -5.29 -40.12
CA HIS A 5 -41.27 -5.12 -40.04
C HIS A 5 -40.77 -3.73 -39.60
N GLY A 6 -41.64 -2.71 -39.50
CA GLY A 6 -41.20 -1.34 -39.17
C GLY A 6 -40.99 -1.04 -37.68
N HIS A 7 -41.65 -1.77 -36.79
CA HIS A 7 -41.61 -1.50 -35.34
C HIS A 7 -40.36 -2.05 -34.65
N THR A 8 -39.82 -3.17 -35.13
CA THR A 8 -38.61 -3.79 -34.57
C THR A 8 -37.36 -2.96 -34.82
N VAL A 9 -37.24 -2.31 -35.99
CA VAL A 9 -36.03 -1.53 -36.36
C VAL A 9 -35.93 -0.22 -35.58
N LYS A 10 -37.05 0.46 -35.31
CA LYS A 10 -37.08 1.68 -34.48
C LYS A 10 -36.76 1.40 -33.00
N SER A 11 -37.24 0.27 -32.49
CA SER A 11 -36.93 -0.19 -31.13
C SER A 11 -35.44 -0.51 -30.95
N LEU A 12 -34.84 -1.18 -31.95
CA LEU A 12 -33.43 -1.54 -31.95
C LEU A 12 -32.51 -0.30 -32.02
N SER A 13 -32.86 0.67 -32.87
CA SER A 13 -32.15 1.95 -32.97
C SER A 13 -32.19 2.70 -31.64
N SER A 14 -33.37 2.83 -31.01
CA SER A 14 -33.49 3.51 -29.71
C SER A 14 -32.68 2.83 -28.60
N SER A 15 -32.59 1.49 -28.59
CA SER A 15 -31.73 0.76 -27.64
C SER A 15 -30.24 1.01 -27.86
N ILE A 16 -29.80 1.03 -29.13
CA ILE A 16 -28.41 1.35 -29.47
C ILE A 16 -28.08 2.79 -29.04
N TYR A 17 -28.94 3.76 -29.34
CA TYR A 17 -28.75 5.16 -28.94
C TYR A 17 -28.64 5.34 -27.41
N VAL A 18 -29.44 4.59 -26.64
CA VAL A 18 -29.37 4.62 -25.16
C VAL A 18 -28.06 4.01 -24.65
N LEU A 19 -27.57 2.93 -25.28
CA LEU A 19 -26.28 2.31 -24.94
C LEU A 19 -25.10 3.22 -25.28
N THR A 20 -25.10 3.90 -26.44
CA THR A 20 -24.05 4.87 -26.79
C THR A 20 -24.07 6.07 -25.83
N LYS A 21 -25.26 6.60 -25.50
CA LYS A 21 -25.42 7.67 -24.51
C LYS A 21 -25.02 7.25 -23.09
N MET A 22 -25.20 5.98 -22.71
CA MET A 22 -24.69 5.45 -21.45
C MET A 22 -23.17 5.38 -21.43
N LEU A 23 -22.54 5.00 -22.55
CA LEU A 23 -21.08 4.91 -22.69
C LEU A 23 -20.40 6.29 -22.66
N GLU A 24 -21.07 7.32 -23.17
CA GLU A 24 -20.65 8.73 -23.16
C GLU A 24 -21.11 9.47 -21.88
N SER A 25 -21.67 8.76 -20.91
CA SER A 25 -22.12 9.42 -19.67
C SER A 25 -20.91 9.94 -18.89
N PRO A 26 -21.03 11.11 -18.22
CA PRO A 26 -19.94 11.70 -17.43
C PRO A 26 -19.37 10.74 -16.38
N ILE A 27 -20.19 9.82 -15.87
CA ILE A 27 -19.80 8.81 -14.86
C ILE A 27 -18.83 7.79 -15.44
N VAL A 28 -19.05 7.34 -16.68
CA VAL A 28 -18.15 6.39 -17.37
C VAL A 28 -16.83 7.06 -17.74
N GLU A 29 -16.84 8.33 -18.15
CA GLU A 29 -15.61 9.06 -18.39
C GLU A 29 -14.78 9.26 -17.10
N ILE A 30 -15.40 9.67 -15.99
CA ILE A 30 -14.70 9.78 -14.69
C ILE A 30 -14.07 8.43 -14.31
N GLY A 31 -14.79 7.32 -14.51
CA GLY A 31 -14.25 5.98 -14.30
C GLY A 31 -13.02 5.70 -15.18
N LYS A 32 -13.03 6.12 -16.44
CA LYS A 32 -11.86 5.99 -17.33
C LYS A 32 -10.68 6.82 -16.85
N TRP A 33 -10.87 8.09 -16.49
CA TRP A 33 -9.81 8.95 -15.96
C TRP A 33 -9.16 8.37 -14.68
N VAL A 34 -9.97 7.80 -13.80
CA VAL A 34 -9.48 7.12 -12.59
C VAL A 34 -8.64 5.89 -12.96
N MET A 35 -9.16 5.03 -13.85
CA MET A 35 -8.45 3.83 -14.28
C MET A 35 -7.16 4.15 -15.04
N GLU A 36 -7.16 5.18 -15.88
CA GLU A 36 -5.96 5.70 -16.55
C GLU A 36 -4.92 6.18 -15.55
N GLY A 37 -5.33 6.91 -14.50
CA GLY A 37 -4.45 7.30 -13.40
C GLY A 37 -3.74 6.12 -12.73
N TYR A 38 -4.47 5.03 -12.46
CA TYR A 38 -3.87 3.81 -11.92
C TYR A 38 -2.95 3.10 -12.92
N ILE A 39 -3.26 3.14 -14.23
CA ILE A 39 -2.38 2.61 -15.27
C ILE A 39 -1.04 3.36 -15.28
N PHE A 40 -1.05 4.70 -15.14
CA PHE A 40 0.20 5.48 -15.07
C PHE A 40 1.05 5.10 -13.85
N ILE A 41 0.42 4.94 -12.69
CA ILE A 41 1.11 4.52 -11.46
C ILE A 41 1.72 3.13 -11.63
N GLY A 42 0.94 2.18 -12.18
CA GLY A 42 1.41 0.82 -12.45
C GLY A 42 2.56 0.79 -13.46
N LEU A 43 2.47 1.57 -14.53
CA LEU A 43 3.53 1.70 -15.54
C LEU A 43 4.81 2.26 -14.92
N PHE A 44 4.70 3.31 -14.11
CA PHE A 44 5.84 3.89 -13.41
C PHE A 44 6.53 2.87 -12.51
N PHE A 45 5.76 2.08 -11.75
CA PHE A 45 6.29 1.01 -10.90
C PHE A 45 7.03 -0.05 -11.71
N VAL A 46 6.47 -0.50 -12.84
CA VAL A 46 7.12 -1.48 -13.73
C VAL A 46 8.43 -0.95 -14.29
N VAL A 47 8.46 0.29 -14.76
CA VAL A 47 9.68 0.92 -15.30
C VAL A 47 10.73 1.07 -14.20
N ALA A 48 10.34 1.49 -12.99
CA ALA A 48 11.24 1.59 -11.85
C ALA A 48 11.87 0.24 -11.51
N CYS A 49 11.05 -0.82 -11.37
CA CYS A 49 11.54 -2.17 -11.14
C CYS A 49 12.43 -2.67 -12.27
N PHE A 50 12.09 -2.40 -13.54
CA PHE A 50 12.90 -2.78 -14.68
C PHE A 50 14.29 -2.14 -14.62
N ILE A 51 14.36 -0.82 -14.38
CA ILE A 51 15.63 -0.10 -14.25
C ILE A 51 16.44 -0.63 -13.06
N SER A 52 15.82 -0.85 -11.89
CA SER A 52 16.49 -1.43 -10.73
C SER A 52 17.06 -2.83 -11.03
N CYS A 53 16.29 -3.70 -11.69
CA CYS A 53 16.75 -5.01 -12.10
C CYS A 53 17.92 -4.93 -13.09
N VAL A 54 17.83 -4.07 -14.11
CA VAL A 54 18.93 -3.86 -15.06
C VAL A 54 20.19 -3.39 -14.32
N MET A 55 20.08 -2.44 -13.40
CA MET A 55 21.24 -1.96 -12.64
C MET A 55 21.84 -3.01 -11.70
N LEU A 56 21.07 -3.97 -11.19
CA LEU A 56 21.60 -5.06 -10.38
C LEU A 56 22.19 -6.20 -11.22
N ILE A 57 21.58 -6.50 -12.37
CA ILE A 57 21.95 -7.65 -13.23
C ILE A 57 23.12 -7.30 -14.15
N LEU A 58 23.15 -6.08 -14.69
CA LEU A 58 24.16 -5.66 -15.67
C LEU A 58 25.60 -5.76 -15.12
N PRO A 59 25.90 -5.36 -13.87
CA PRO A 59 27.23 -5.56 -13.28
C PRO A 59 27.61 -7.03 -13.12
N VAL A 60 26.66 -7.94 -12.90
CA VAL A 60 26.97 -9.39 -12.79
C VAL A 60 27.54 -9.94 -14.09
N PHE A 61 27.13 -9.40 -15.24
CA PHE A 61 27.62 -9.82 -16.56
C PHE A 61 28.84 -9.04 -17.05
N ILE A 62 28.93 -7.74 -16.73
CA ILE A 62 29.99 -6.86 -17.24
C ILE A 62 31.19 -6.78 -16.29
N ALA A 63 30.98 -6.85 -14.97
CA ALA A 63 32.05 -6.65 -14.02
C ALA A 63 33.01 -7.86 -13.99
N PRO A 64 34.34 -7.61 -13.91
CA PRO A 64 35.30 -8.68 -13.75
C PRO A 64 35.08 -9.41 -12.42
N SER A 65 34.73 -10.70 -12.52
CA SER A 65 34.51 -11.54 -11.34
C SER A 65 35.82 -12.16 -10.87
N SER A 66 36.31 -11.74 -9.70
CA SER A 66 37.37 -12.45 -8.97
C SER A 66 36.76 -13.46 -7.99
N HIS A 67 37.10 -14.74 -8.14
CA HIS A 67 36.69 -15.84 -7.26
C HIS A 67 37.74 -16.08 -6.16
N GLU A 68 38.03 -15.04 -5.37
CA GLU A 68 38.90 -15.20 -4.20
C GLU A 68 38.09 -15.65 -2.99
N ARG A 69 38.57 -16.68 -2.28
CA ARG A 69 37.88 -17.31 -1.15
C ARG A 69 37.50 -16.32 -0.05
N HIS A 70 38.35 -15.32 0.20
CA HIS A 70 38.16 -14.30 1.23
C HIS A 70 37.15 -13.20 0.84
N LYS A 71 36.81 -13.07 -0.46
CA LYS A 71 35.86 -12.05 -0.94
C LYS A 71 34.41 -12.33 -0.52
N GLY A 72 34.10 -13.61 -0.27
CA GLY A 72 32.79 -14.07 0.19
C GLY A 72 32.67 -14.19 1.72
N ASP A 73 33.71 -13.84 2.47
CA ASP A 73 33.70 -13.94 3.92
C ASP A 73 33.07 -12.70 4.56
N SER A 74 32.36 -12.92 5.68
CA SER A 74 31.79 -11.87 6.50
C SER A 74 32.89 -10.96 7.06
N TYR A 75 32.65 -9.65 7.04
CA TYR A 75 33.59 -8.68 7.57
C TYR A 75 33.66 -8.76 9.11
N GLU A 76 34.76 -9.28 9.65
CA GLU A 76 35.02 -9.39 11.10
C GLU A 76 36.41 -8.85 11.49
N CYS A 77 36.80 -7.70 10.93
CA CYS A 77 38.08 -7.02 11.24
C CYS A 77 39.35 -7.87 11.01
N GLY A 78 39.29 -8.91 10.15
CA GLY A 78 40.42 -9.77 9.80
C GLY A 78 40.58 -11.01 10.69
N PHE A 79 39.64 -11.29 11.58
CA PHE A 79 39.59 -12.52 12.38
C PHE A 79 38.69 -13.58 11.74
N ASP A 80 38.98 -14.84 12.02
CA ASP A 80 38.10 -15.96 11.67
C ASP A 80 36.76 -15.80 12.38
N LYS A 81 35.68 -16.11 11.65
CA LYS A 81 34.29 -15.93 12.09
C LYS A 81 34.11 -16.48 13.51
N LEU A 82 33.69 -15.63 14.44
CA LEU A 82 33.26 -16.11 15.76
C LEU A 82 32.02 -16.97 15.55
N SER A 83 32.18 -18.30 15.56
CA SER A 83 31.09 -19.25 15.39
C SER A 83 30.20 -19.24 16.63
N SER A 84 29.30 -18.27 16.69
CA SER A 84 28.17 -18.23 17.63
C SER A 84 27.05 -17.38 17.04
N THR A 85 26.51 -17.82 15.90
CA THR A 85 25.25 -17.30 15.36
C THR A 85 24.10 -17.80 16.22
N GLY A 86 23.88 -17.14 17.35
CA GLY A 86 22.89 -17.55 18.35
C GLY A 86 22.62 -16.51 19.42
N GLU A 87 23.03 -15.26 19.22
CA GLU A 87 22.62 -14.18 20.11
C GLU A 87 21.10 -14.05 20.06
N ARG A 88 20.47 -14.07 21.23
CA ARG A 88 19.04 -13.82 21.34
C ARG A 88 18.82 -12.36 20.98
N PHE A 89 18.20 -12.14 19.83
CA PHE A 89 17.72 -10.81 19.47
C PHE A 89 16.81 -10.29 20.59
N ASN A 90 17.02 -9.02 20.94
CA ASN A 90 16.31 -8.41 22.03
C ASN A 90 14.81 -8.30 21.69
N VAL A 91 13.94 -8.71 22.62
CA VAL A 91 12.47 -8.65 22.46
C VAL A 91 11.96 -7.23 22.20
N ARG A 92 12.75 -6.20 22.51
CA ARG A 92 12.43 -4.79 22.28
C ARG A 92 12.10 -4.46 20.81
N PHE A 93 12.72 -5.14 19.84
CA PHE A 93 12.38 -4.94 18.42
C PHE A 93 10.95 -5.37 18.09
N TYR A 94 10.45 -6.41 18.76
CA TYR A 94 9.07 -6.88 18.61
C TYR A 94 8.07 -5.90 19.24
N LEU A 95 8.41 -5.32 20.41
CA LEU A 95 7.57 -4.32 21.08
C LEU A 95 7.36 -3.07 20.21
N VAL A 96 8.44 -2.56 19.57
CA VAL A 96 8.34 -1.46 18.60
C VAL A 96 7.48 -1.85 17.39
N GLY A 97 7.63 -3.08 16.89
CA GLY A 97 6.83 -3.58 15.76
C GLY A 97 5.33 -3.66 16.06
N ILE A 98 4.93 -4.21 17.21
CA ILE A 98 3.51 -4.23 17.61
C ILE A 98 2.98 -2.81 17.80
N LEU A 99 3.76 -1.93 18.43
CA LEU A 99 3.34 -0.55 18.66
C LEU A 99 3.06 0.19 17.34
N PHE A 100 3.92 -0.02 16.34
CA PHE A 100 3.70 0.50 14.99
C PHE A 100 2.42 -0.06 14.36
N ILE A 101 2.13 -1.35 14.51
CA ILE A 101 0.89 -1.97 13.99
C ILE A 101 -0.35 -1.35 14.65
N VAL A 102 -0.34 -1.17 15.97
CA VAL A 102 -1.50 -0.59 16.69
C VAL A 102 -1.71 0.86 16.28
N PHE A 103 -0.64 1.65 16.15
CA PHE A 103 -0.71 3.04 15.69
C PHE A 103 -1.15 3.13 14.22
N ASP A 104 -0.64 2.28 13.33
CA ASP A 104 -1.08 2.25 11.92
C ASP A 104 -2.58 1.89 11.81
N LEU A 105 -3.04 0.95 12.66
CA LEU A 105 -4.46 0.63 12.80
C LEU A 105 -5.29 1.80 13.35
N GLU A 106 -4.73 2.71 14.14
CA GLU A 106 -5.49 3.88 14.59
C GLU A 106 -5.81 4.80 13.40
N ILE A 107 -4.85 5.00 12.49
CA ILE A 107 -4.99 5.87 11.31
C ILE A 107 -5.98 5.29 10.32
N ILE A 108 -5.95 3.97 10.07
CA ILE A 108 -6.91 3.34 9.15
C ILE A 108 -8.35 3.47 9.64
N PHE A 109 -8.60 3.54 10.96
CA PHE A 109 -9.93 3.81 11.51
C PHE A 109 -10.30 5.29 11.48
N LEU A 110 -9.33 6.20 11.61
CA LEU A 110 -9.57 7.64 11.52
C LEU A 110 -9.89 8.09 10.10
N PHE A 111 -9.34 7.44 9.08
CA PHE A 111 -9.45 7.89 7.69
C PHE A 111 -10.90 7.91 7.17
N PRO A 112 -11.73 6.85 7.32
CA PRO A 112 -13.13 6.88 6.91
C PRO A 112 -13.93 7.96 7.62
N TRP A 113 -13.69 8.15 8.92
CA TRP A 113 -14.32 9.22 9.69
C TRP A 113 -13.89 10.60 9.17
N ALA A 114 -12.60 10.82 8.92
CA ALA A 114 -12.07 12.09 8.45
C ALA A 114 -12.66 12.49 7.08
N VAL A 115 -12.84 11.53 6.17
CA VAL A 115 -13.43 11.75 4.85
C VAL A 115 -14.92 12.12 4.94
N SER A 116 -15.65 11.58 5.91
CA SER A 116 -17.11 11.79 6.09
C SER A 116 -17.48 12.68 7.28
N ALA A 117 -16.51 13.36 7.88
CA ALA A 117 -16.67 14.10 9.14
C ALA A 117 -17.75 15.19 9.08
N ARG A 118 -17.96 15.77 7.90
CA ARG A 118 -18.98 16.81 7.68
C ARG A 118 -20.42 16.29 7.77
N GLU A 119 -20.63 15.01 7.49
CA GLU A 119 -21.96 14.39 7.39
C GLU A 119 -22.38 13.71 8.70
N LEU A 120 -21.41 13.21 9.46
CA LEU A 120 -21.62 12.37 10.63
C LEU A 120 -22.01 13.12 11.93
N GLY A 121 -21.90 14.45 11.94
CA GLY A 121 -22.30 15.29 13.07
C GLY A 121 -21.43 15.14 14.34
N PRO A 122 -21.81 15.82 15.44
CA PRO A 122 -20.99 15.90 16.65
C PRO A 122 -20.86 14.58 17.42
N ALA A 123 -21.81 13.66 17.29
CA ALA A 123 -21.74 12.36 17.96
C ALA A 123 -20.56 11.52 17.45
N ALA A 124 -20.30 11.53 16.13
CA ALA A 124 -19.18 10.81 15.56
C ALA A 124 -17.82 11.41 15.94
N PHE A 125 -17.77 12.74 16.11
CA PHE A 125 -16.58 13.40 16.64
C PHE A 125 -16.26 12.91 18.06
N VAL A 126 -17.27 12.81 18.94
CA VAL A 126 -17.08 12.30 20.31
C VAL A 126 -16.65 10.84 20.30
N SER A 127 -17.21 9.99 19.45
CA SER A 127 -16.78 8.58 19.37
C SER A 127 -15.31 8.44 18.94
N VAL A 128 -14.86 9.24 17.98
CA VAL A 128 -13.46 9.24 17.55
C VAL A 128 -12.53 9.80 18.62
N LEU A 129 -12.97 10.83 19.35
CA LEU A 129 -12.21 11.37 20.47
C LEU A 129 -12.00 10.31 21.56
N ILE A 130 -13.06 9.56 21.92
CA ILE A 130 -12.97 8.47 22.90
C ILE A 130 -12.04 7.36 22.41
N PHE A 131 -12.16 6.97 21.14
CA PHE A 131 -11.29 5.98 20.51
C PHE A 131 -9.80 6.37 20.59
N LEU A 132 -9.48 7.61 20.23
CA LEU A 132 -8.11 8.15 20.32
C LEU A 132 -7.58 8.16 21.75
N VAL A 133 -8.40 8.55 22.72
CA VAL A 133 -7.99 8.59 24.13
C VAL A 133 -7.66 7.17 24.63
N ILE A 134 -8.48 6.17 24.32
CA ILE A 134 -8.25 4.79 24.75
C ILE A 134 -6.93 4.25 24.20
N LEU A 135 -6.67 4.44 22.90
CA LEU A 135 -5.41 4.01 22.28
C LEU A 135 -4.20 4.79 22.79
N THR A 136 -4.33 6.10 22.96
CA THR A 136 -3.27 6.95 23.50
C THR A 136 -2.91 6.54 24.93
N VAL A 137 -3.88 6.20 25.77
CA VAL A 137 -3.62 5.69 27.13
C VAL A 137 -2.86 4.37 27.09
N GLY A 138 -3.22 3.45 26.18
CA GLY A 138 -2.47 2.20 25.97
C GLY A 138 -1.03 2.46 25.53
N PHE A 139 -0.83 3.40 24.60
CA PHE A 139 0.50 3.83 24.15
C PHE A 139 1.33 4.43 25.29
N VAL A 140 0.75 5.35 26.07
CA VAL A 140 1.43 5.98 27.22
C VAL A 140 1.80 4.94 28.27
N TYR A 141 0.95 3.94 28.52
CA TYR A 141 1.24 2.85 29.46
C TYR A 141 2.49 2.07 29.04
N GLU A 142 2.58 1.67 27.77
CA GLU A 142 3.77 0.96 27.25
C GLU A 142 5.02 1.84 27.27
N PHE A 143 4.86 3.13 26.96
CA PHE A 143 5.96 4.11 26.99
C PHE A 143 6.53 4.29 28.40
N VAL A 144 5.67 4.44 29.40
CA VAL A 144 6.07 4.60 30.81
C VAL A 144 6.59 3.30 31.42
N SER A 145 6.12 2.14 30.95
CA SER A 145 6.58 0.83 31.41
C SER A 145 8.03 0.51 31.05
N GLY A 146 8.73 1.38 30.30
CA GLY A 146 10.13 1.21 29.94
C GLY A 146 10.37 0.14 28.87
N ALA A 147 9.30 -0.35 28.23
CA ALA A 147 9.35 -1.31 27.12
C ALA A 147 10.19 -0.81 25.93
N LEU A 148 10.34 0.52 25.83
CA LEU A 148 11.07 1.23 24.77
C LEU A 148 12.44 1.76 25.21
N ASP A 149 12.88 1.53 26.46
CA ASP A 149 14.18 2.03 26.89
C ASP A 149 15.33 1.22 26.27
N TRP A 150 16.37 1.93 25.88
CA TRP A 150 17.48 1.51 25.02
C TRP A 150 18.84 1.62 25.73
N ARG A 151 18.78 1.91 27.02
CA ARG A 151 19.86 1.61 27.96
C ARG A 151 19.90 0.12 28.32
#